data_AF-A0A9P6E3W2-F1
#
_entry.id   AF-A0A9P6E3W2-F1
#
_cell.length_a   1.000
_cell.length_b   1.000
_cell.length_c   1.000
_cell.angle_alpha   90.00
_cell.angle_beta   90.00
_cell.angle_gamma   90.00
#
_symmetry.space_group_name_H-M   'P 1'
#
loop_
_entity.id
_entity.type
_entity.pdbx_description
1 polymer ?
#
loop_
_entity_poly.entity_id
_entity_poly.type
_entity_poly.pdbx_seq_one_letter_code
_entity_poly.pdbx_strand_id
1 'polypeptide(L)'
;SSEHHFNPPVDAQSSIAQMTMFIAVVCTVIMGISRNMTNMILGLMTIQLRFAFEYSTGKCDVRQEAVLDQIPSTIETILSKFNLDGKNTILAVCPNCHFTYYPSYKPG
;
A
#
# COMPACT_ATOMS: atom_id res chain seq x y z
N SER A 1 -35.32 -25.96 20.07
CA SER A 1 -34.36 -24.88 20.36
C SER A 1 -33.44 -24.75 19.18
N SER A 2 -33.71 -23.81 18.27
CA SER A 2 -32.94 -23.64 17.04
C SER A 2 -31.70 -22.81 17.32
N GLU A 3 -30.54 -23.45 17.22
CA GLU A 3 -29.23 -22.79 17.23
C GLU A 3 -29.12 -21.94 15.96
N HIS A 4 -29.22 -20.62 16.13
CA HIS A 4 -28.90 -19.66 15.09
C HIS A 4 -27.40 -19.71 14.80
N HIS A 5 -27.00 -20.60 13.89
CA HIS A 5 -25.71 -20.52 13.21
C HIS A 5 -25.72 -19.23 12.37
N PHE A 6 -25.29 -18.13 12.99
CA PHE A 6 -25.06 -16.86 12.34
C PHE A 6 -23.78 -16.99 11.51
N ASN A 7 -23.85 -17.70 10.38
CA ASN A 7 -22.77 -17.69 9.39
C ASN A 7 -22.77 -16.29 8.77
N PRO A 8 -21.74 -15.46 9.01
CA PRO A 8 -21.66 -14.19 8.32
C PRO A 8 -21.60 -14.45 6.81
N PRO A 9 -22.36 -13.73 5.97
CA PRO A 9 -22.46 -13.97 4.53
C PRO A 9 -21.12 -13.82 3.78
N VAL A 10 -20.09 -13.29 4.46
CA VAL A 10 -18.70 -13.24 4.03
C VAL A 10 -18.08 -14.64 3.95
N ASP A 11 -18.44 -15.58 4.83
CA ASP A 11 -17.86 -16.92 4.90
C ASP A 11 -18.28 -17.83 3.72
N ALA A 12 -19.29 -17.43 2.96
CA ALA A 12 -19.70 -18.10 1.74
C ALA A 12 -18.89 -17.67 0.50
N GLN A 13 -18.00 -16.69 0.63
CA GLN A 13 -17.20 -16.16 -0.48
C GLN A 13 -15.77 -16.70 -0.48
N SER A 14 -15.15 -16.73 -1.66
CA SER A 14 -13.73 -17.10 -1.77
C SER A 14 -12.87 -16.16 -0.93
N SER A 15 -11.81 -16.71 -0.33
CA SER A 15 -10.92 -15.92 0.53
C SER A 15 -10.38 -14.69 -0.20
N ILE A 16 -10.16 -14.75 -1.51
CA ILE A 16 -9.72 -13.62 -2.35
C ILE A 16 -10.76 -12.49 -2.34
N ALA A 17 -12.05 -12.81 -2.39
CA ALA A 17 -13.13 -11.81 -2.40
C ALA A 17 -13.23 -11.10 -1.04
N GLN A 18 -13.17 -11.85 0.07
CA GLN A 18 -13.17 -11.29 1.43
C GLN A 18 -12.04 -10.28 1.63
N MET A 19 -10.89 -10.65 1.11
CA MET A 19 -9.60 -10.04 1.34
C MET A 19 -9.50 -8.80 0.41
N THR A 20 -10.09 -8.84 -0.79
CA THR A 20 -10.35 -7.66 -1.65
C THR A 20 -11.29 -6.65 -0.98
N MET A 21 -12.42 -7.10 -0.40
CA MET A 21 -13.35 -6.22 0.32
C MET A 21 -12.68 -5.57 1.53
N PHE A 22 -11.84 -6.30 2.26
CA PHE A 22 -11.06 -5.77 3.37
C PHE A 22 -10.11 -4.64 2.92
N ILE A 23 -9.38 -4.82 1.82
CA ILE A 23 -8.52 -3.77 1.26
C ILE A 23 -9.35 -2.55 0.85
N ALA A 24 -10.51 -2.75 0.23
CA ALA A 24 -11.40 -1.64 -0.14
C ALA A 24 -11.88 -0.85 1.09
N VAL A 25 -12.25 -1.52 2.18
CA VAL A 25 -12.62 -0.88 3.45
C VAL A 25 -11.44 -0.13 4.07
N VAL A 26 -10.25 -0.72 4.07
CA VAL A 26 -9.02 -0.05 4.52
C VAL A 26 -8.79 1.21 3.68
N CYS A 27 -8.86 1.13 2.36
CA CYS A 27 -8.70 2.29 1.49
C CYS A 27 -9.75 3.41 1.72
N THR A 28 -11.01 3.07 2.03
CA THR A 28 -12.08 4.07 2.24
C THR A 28 -12.07 4.71 3.62
N VAL A 29 -11.69 3.95 4.66
CA VAL A 29 -11.56 4.47 6.03
C VAL A 29 -10.41 5.48 6.13
N ILE A 30 -9.38 5.32 5.28
CA ILE A 30 -8.18 6.16 5.29
C ILE A 30 -8.33 7.32 4.31
N MET A 31 -9.25 8.25 4.58
CA MET A 31 -9.22 9.55 3.93
C MET A 31 -8.08 10.40 4.54
N GLY A 32 -6.92 10.40 3.87
CA GLY A 32 -5.75 11.22 4.23
C GLY A 32 -4.46 10.42 4.38
N ILE A 33 -4.05 9.70 3.33
CA ILE A 33 -3.08 8.59 3.45
C ILE A 33 -1.66 9.09 3.77
N SER A 34 -1.17 8.70 4.95
CA SER A 34 0.26 8.67 5.32
C SER A 34 1.00 7.62 4.49
N ARG A 35 2.26 7.88 4.10
CA ARG A 35 3.12 6.95 3.34
C ARG A 35 3.15 5.52 3.90
N ASN A 36 3.07 5.38 5.22
CA ASN A 36 3.08 4.08 5.89
C ASN A 36 1.85 3.21 5.57
N MET A 37 0.69 3.82 5.36
CA MET A 37 -0.55 3.11 5.05
C MET A 37 -0.60 2.67 3.59
N THR A 38 -0.04 3.45 2.68
CA THR A 38 0.12 3.02 1.29
C THR A 38 1.01 1.77 1.19
N ASN A 39 2.11 1.73 1.96
CA ASN A 39 2.98 0.55 2.04
C ASN A 39 2.24 -0.69 2.54
N MET A 40 1.38 -0.52 3.55
CA MET A 40 0.52 -1.58 4.05
C MET A 40 -0.47 -2.09 2.99
N ILE A 41 -1.12 -1.19 2.24
CA ILE A 41 -2.04 -1.56 1.15
C ILE A 41 -1.31 -2.32 0.04
N LEU A 42 -0.09 -1.89 -0.33
CA LEU A 42 0.72 -2.60 -1.31
C LEU A 42 1.04 -4.03 -0.87
N GLY A 43 1.44 -4.22 0.39
CA GLY A 43 1.65 -5.54 0.96
C GLY A 43 0.40 -6.43 0.91
N LEU A 44 -0.76 -5.88 1.28
CA LEU A 44 -2.03 -6.60 1.21
C LEU A 44 -2.38 -7.01 -0.23
N MET A 45 -2.16 -6.15 -1.22
CA MET A 45 -2.39 -6.46 -2.63
C MET A 45 -1.46 -7.56 -3.16
N THR A 46 -0.19 -7.55 -2.78
CA THR A 46 0.76 -8.63 -3.12
C THR A 46 0.32 -9.98 -2.55
N ILE A 47 -0.20 -9.99 -1.32
CA ILE A 47 -0.75 -11.19 -0.69
C ILE A 47 -2.02 -11.66 -1.43
N GLN A 48 -2.93 -10.75 -1.80
CA GLN A 48 -4.11 -11.12 -2.62
C GLN A 48 -3.72 -11.81 -3.91
N LEU A 49 -2.75 -11.24 -4.63
CA LEU A 49 -2.33 -11.75 -5.92
C LEU A 49 -1.70 -13.14 -5.77
N ARG A 50 -0.90 -13.38 -4.72
CA ARG A 50 -0.41 -14.72 -4.37
C ARG A 50 -1.56 -15.71 -4.18
N PHE A 51 -2.53 -15.37 -3.35
CA PHE A 51 -3.70 -16.23 -3.13
C PHE A 51 -4.51 -16.46 -4.41
N ALA A 52 -4.66 -15.44 -5.26
CA ALA A 52 -5.37 -15.57 -6.54
C ALA A 52 -4.65 -16.49 -7.53
N PHE A 53 -3.32 -16.39 -7.61
CA PHE A 53 -2.50 -17.26 -8.43
C PHE A 53 -2.52 -18.70 -7.91
N GLU A 54 -2.34 -18.90 -6.61
CA GLU A 54 -2.39 -20.22 -5.98
C GLU A 54 -3.78 -20.86 -6.06
N TYR A 55 -4.86 -20.08 -5.99
CA TYR A 55 -6.22 -20.62 -6.11
C TYR A 55 -6.51 -21.22 -7.49
N SER A 56 -5.95 -20.62 -8.55
CA SER A 56 -6.21 -21.07 -9.92
C SER A 56 -5.46 -22.35 -10.31
N THR A 57 -4.25 -22.56 -9.78
CA THR A 57 -3.32 -23.60 -10.25
C THR A 57 -2.74 -24.45 -9.12
N GLY A 58 -3.09 -24.17 -7.86
CA GLY A 58 -2.56 -24.81 -6.65
C GLY A 58 -1.17 -24.33 -6.24
N LYS A 59 -0.45 -23.64 -7.14
CA LYS A 59 0.89 -23.05 -6.94
C LYS A 59 1.09 -21.87 -7.88
N CYS A 60 1.91 -20.92 -7.46
CA CYS A 60 2.40 -19.84 -8.31
C CYS A 60 3.33 -20.41 -9.38
N ASP A 61 3.09 -20.11 -10.66
CA ASP A 61 4.03 -20.41 -11.75
C ASP A 61 5.16 -19.36 -11.82
N VAL A 62 6.21 -19.65 -12.60
CA VAL A 62 7.39 -18.78 -12.74
C VAL A 62 7.03 -17.37 -13.22
N ARG A 63 6.01 -17.24 -14.08
CA ARG A 63 5.57 -15.96 -14.61
C ARG A 63 4.79 -15.17 -13.56
N GLN A 64 3.97 -15.84 -12.76
CA GLN A 64 3.21 -15.28 -11.66
C GLN A 64 4.13 -14.82 -10.52
N GLU A 65 5.17 -15.59 -10.19
CA GLU A 65 6.23 -15.18 -9.26
C GLU A 65 6.98 -13.93 -9.77
N ALA A 66 7.35 -13.92 -11.05
CA ALA A 66 7.99 -12.76 -11.66
C ALA A 66 7.10 -11.50 -11.64
N VAL A 67 5.78 -11.64 -11.68
CA VAL A 67 4.85 -10.51 -11.52
C VAL A 67 4.84 -10.01 -10.08
N LEU A 68 4.84 -10.91 -9.09
CA LEU A 68 4.87 -10.55 -7.67
C LEU A 68 6.16 -9.81 -7.29
N ASP A 69 7.30 -10.25 -7.83
CA ASP A 69 8.61 -9.63 -7.57
C ASP A 69 8.75 -8.22 -8.15
N GLN A 70 7.93 -7.87 -9.14
CA GLN A 70 7.92 -6.52 -9.72
C GLN A 70 7.18 -5.50 -8.85
N ILE A 71 6.32 -5.95 -7.93
CA ILE A 71 5.51 -5.10 -7.05
C ILE A 71 6.41 -4.52 -5.95
N PRO A 72 6.62 -3.20 -5.91
CA PRO A 72 7.44 -2.60 -4.87
C PRO A 72 6.75 -2.65 -3.51
N SER A 73 7.53 -2.86 -2.45
CA SER A 73 7.03 -2.88 -1.07
C SER A 73 6.78 -1.48 -0.49
N THR A 74 7.23 -0.42 -1.16
CA THR A 74 7.12 0.95 -0.68
C THR A 74 6.61 1.92 -1.73
N ILE A 75 5.83 2.90 -1.28
CA ILE A 75 5.28 3.98 -2.10
C ILE A 75 6.38 4.89 -2.64
N GLU A 76 7.49 5.07 -1.93
CA GLU A 76 8.68 5.77 -2.42
C GLU A 76 9.21 5.12 -3.70
N THR A 77 9.33 3.80 -3.71
CA THR A 77 9.82 3.07 -4.89
C THR A 77 8.82 3.18 -6.05
N ILE A 78 7.52 3.20 -5.75
CA ILE A 78 6.48 3.43 -6.77
C ILE A 78 6.59 4.85 -7.33
N LEU A 79 6.62 5.87 -6.47
CA LEU A 79 6.74 7.26 -6.88
C LEU A 79 8.00 7.47 -7.72
N SER A 80 9.13 6.89 -7.31
CA SER A 80 10.37 6.90 -8.09
C SER A 80 10.20 6.22 -9.45
N LYS A 81 9.61 5.01 -9.51
CA LYS A 81 9.34 4.28 -10.77
C LYS A 81 8.43 5.05 -11.73
N PHE A 82 7.44 5.79 -11.20
CA PHE A 82 6.54 6.63 -11.98
C PHE A 82 7.08 8.05 -12.21
N ASN A 83 8.28 8.36 -11.71
CA ASN A 83 8.89 9.69 -11.75
C ASN A 83 7.98 10.78 -11.13
N LEU A 84 7.29 10.42 -10.06
CA LEU A 84 6.38 11.25 -9.27
C LEU A 84 6.97 11.64 -7.90
N ASP A 85 8.23 11.29 -7.61
CA ASP A 85 8.94 11.85 -6.46
C ASP A 85 9.11 13.36 -6.68
N GLY A 86 8.22 14.15 -6.08
CA GLY A 86 8.35 15.59 -6.03
C GLY A 86 9.69 15.96 -5.40
N LYS A 87 10.48 16.81 -6.07
CA LYS A 87 11.71 17.36 -5.49
C LYS A 87 11.34 18.25 -4.30
N ASN A 88 11.34 17.69 -3.09
CA ASN A 88 11.17 18.47 -1.87
C ASN A 88 12.49 19.16 -1.53
N THR A 89 12.56 20.47 -1.76
CA THR A 89 13.63 21.30 -1.21
C THR A 89 13.25 21.74 0.21
N ILE A 90 14.02 21.30 1.21
CA ILE A 90 13.88 21.79 2.58
C ILE A 90 14.42 23.23 2.62
N LEU A 91 13.53 24.20 2.80
CA LEU A 91 13.88 25.61 2.98
C LEU A 91 13.93 25.95 4.47
N ALA A 92 14.91 26.76 4.87
CA ALA A 92 14.97 27.30 6.22
C ALA A 92 14.04 28.53 6.32
N VAL A 93 13.20 28.58 7.35
CA VAL A 93 12.35 29.75 7.63
C VAL A 93 13.00 30.57 8.73
N CYS A 94 13.22 31.87 8.50
CA CYS A 94 13.66 32.76 9.56
C CYS A 94 12.50 33.03 10.53
N PRO A 95 12.66 32.75 11.85
CA PRO A 95 11.58 32.92 12.81
C PRO A 95 11.21 34.39 13.08
N ASN A 96 12.08 35.34 12.70
CA ASN A 96 11.89 36.76 13.01
C ASN A 96 11.30 37.56 11.83
N CYS A 97 11.59 37.16 10.58
CA CYS A 97 11.11 37.86 9.39
C CYS A 97 10.26 36.99 8.45
N HIS A 98 10.05 35.71 8.77
CA HIS A 98 9.23 34.75 8.01
C HIS A 98 9.65 34.51 6.55
N PHE A 99 10.85 34.94 6.15
CA PHE A 99 11.40 34.62 4.82
C PHE A 99 11.95 33.19 4.77
N THR A 100 11.81 32.55 3.60
CA THR A 100 12.36 31.24 3.29
C THR A 100 13.71 31.37 2.58
N TYR A 101 14.71 30.60 3.03
CA TYR A 101 16.05 30.59 2.49
C TYR A 101 16.45 29.19 2.04
N TYR A 102 17.20 29.10 0.94
CA TYR A 102 17.83 27.86 0.52
C TYR A 102 18.86 27.40 1.57
N PRO A 103 19.00 26.08 1.79
CA PRO A 103 19.98 25.55 2.72
C PRO A 103 21.40 25.89 2.23
N SER A 104 22.15 26.66 3.01
CA SER A 104 23.57 26.92 2.79
C SER A 104 24.40 26.06 3.73
N TYR A 105 25.23 25.16 3.19
CA TYR A 105 26.18 24.39 3.99
C TYR A 105 27.24 25.33 4.56
N LYS A 106 27.41 25.36 5.90
CA LYS A 106 28.56 25.95 6.56
C LYS A 106 29.37 24.82 7.19
N PRO A 107 30.62 24.56 6.76
CA PRO A 107 31.50 23.66 7.49
C PRO A 107 31.78 24.28 8.88
N GLY A 108 31.68 23.43 9.91
CA GLY A 108 32.03 23.77 11.29
C GLY A 108 33.54 23.70 11.55
#